data_AF-A0A4Q3DID0-F1
#
_entry.id   AF-A0A4Q3DID0-F1
#
_cell.length_a   1.000
_cell.length_b   1.000
_cell.length_c   1.000
_cell.angle_alpha   90.00
_cell.angle_beta   90.00
_cell.angle_gamma   90.00
#
_symmetry.space_group_name_H-M   'P 1'
#
loop_
_entity.id
_entity.type
_entity.pdbx_description
1 polymer ?
#
loop_
_entity_poly.entity_id
_entity_poly.type
_entity_poly.pdbx_seq_one_letter_code
_entity_poly.pdbx_strand_id
1 'polypeptide(L)'
;SWPFRKPLINFSPKANLRFPGTYSEVADFTSGGFKEVYDDAGANPSEITKVLFCSGKLYFELEERRKADNRNDIAIIRLEQLYPLPQAQLDTLYEKYNKAIWYWVQEEPLNMGAAAFLRMNLQNINF
;
A
#
# COMPACT_ATOMS: atom_id res chain seq x y z
N SER A 1 17.34 -16.22 -19.58
CA SER A 1 18.02 -15.54 -18.45
C SER A 1 17.79 -14.04 -18.60
N TRP A 2 17.42 -13.34 -17.53
CA TRP A 2 17.27 -11.88 -17.57
C TRP A 2 18.65 -11.23 -17.75
N PRO A 3 18.75 -10.06 -18.41
CA PRO A 3 20.03 -9.43 -18.73
C PRO A 3 20.75 -8.83 -17.50
N PHE A 4 20.12 -8.83 -16.33
CA PHE A 4 20.69 -8.29 -15.10
C PHE A 4 20.32 -9.14 -13.87
N ARG A 5 20.99 -8.88 -12.74
CA ARG A 5 20.63 -9.41 -11.42
C ARG A 5 20.65 -8.28 -10.40
N LYS A 6 19.66 -8.25 -9.53
CA LYS A 6 19.59 -7.38 -8.35
C LYS A 6 19.12 -8.22 -7.16
N PRO A 7 19.70 -8.01 -5.97
CA PRO A 7 19.14 -8.57 -4.74
C PRO A 7 17.70 -8.07 -4.52
N LEU A 8 16.85 -8.96 -4.01
CA LEU A 8 15.50 -8.64 -3.55
C LEU A 8 15.45 -8.92 -2.05
N ILE A 9 15.17 -7.88 -1.26
CA ILE A 9 14.91 -8.03 0.17
C ILE A 9 13.40 -8.19 0.32
N ASN A 10 12.95 -9.38 0.71
CA ASN A 10 11.54 -9.72 0.88
C ASN A 10 11.19 -9.86 2.36
N PHE A 11 10.28 -9.02 2.84
CA PHE A 11 9.69 -9.15 4.18
C PHE A 11 8.59 -10.21 4.16
N SER A 12 9.00 -11.48 4.16
CA SER A 12 8.08 -12.60 4.00
C SER A 12 7.04 -12.68 5.13
N PRO A 13 5.76 -12.93 4.81
CA PRO A 13 4.69 -12.97 5.80
C PRO A 13 4.78 -14.19 6.73
N LYS A 14 4.18 -14.07 7.91
CA LYS A 14 3.93 -15.21 8.83
C LYS A 14 2.43 -15.45 9.01
N ALA A 15 1.72 -14.49 9.60
CA ALA A 15 0.29 -14.60 9.89
C ALA A 15 -0.57 -14.75 8.62
N ASN A 16 -0.21 -14.01 7.56
CA ASN A 16 -0.97 -13.98 6.31
C ASN A 16 -0.89 -15.26 5.47
N LEU A 17 -0.11 -16.26 5.88
CA LEU A 17 -0.04 -17.54 5.16
C LEU A 17 -1.36 -18.33 5.19
N ARG A 18 -2.25 -18.03 6.13
CA ARG A 18 -3.54 -18.73 6.30
C ARG A 18 -4.73 -17.78 6.46
N PHE A 19 -4.51 -16.48 6.30
CA PHE A 19 -5.58 -15.50 6.48
C PHE A 19 -6.55 -15.57 5.28
N PRO A 20 -7.88 -15.67 5.48
CA PRO A 20 -8.82 -15.79 4.37
C PRO A 20 -8.82 -14.63 3.37
N GLY A 21 -8.40 -13.43 3.77
CA GLY A 21 -8.32 -12.28 2.86
C GLY A 21 -7.05 -12.22 2.00
N THR A 22 -6.11 -13.18 2.12
CA THR A 22 -4.82 -13.15 1.40
C THR A 22 -4.71 -14.13 0.24
N TYR A 23 -5.83 -14.72 -0.20
CA TYR A 23 -5.86 -15.54 -1.41
C TYR A 23 -5.91 -14.67 -2.67
N SER A 24 -5.24 -15.10 -3.73
CA SER A 24 -5.28 -14.49 -5.06
C SER A 24 -6.00 -15.41 -6.04
N GLU A 25 -6.66 -14.82 -7.03
CA GLU A 25 -7.30 -15.61 -8.08
C GLU A 25 -6.24 -16.16 -9.04
N VAL A 26 -6.54 -17.27 -9.73
CA VAL A 26 -5.63 -17.84 -10.73
C VAL A 26 -5.29 -16.83 -11.82
N ALA A 27 -6.25 -15.97 -12.19
CA ALA A 27 -6.08 -14.93 -13.19
C ALA A 27 -4.97 -13.92 -12.82
N ASP A 28 -4.76 -13.65 -11.53
CA ASP A 28 -3.71 -12.74 -11.06
C ASP A 28 -2.28 -13.30 -11.31
N PHE A 29 -2.16 -14.62 -11.49
CA PHE A 29 -0.89 -15.28 -11.80
C PHE A 29 -0.67 -15.51 -13.29
N THR A 30 -1.74 -15.61 -14.07
CA THR A 30 -1.65 -15.87 -15.53
C THR A 30 -1.69 -14.59 -16.35
N SER A 31 -2.23 -13.52 -15.79
CA SER A 31 -2.35 -12.21 -16.42
C SER A 31 -1.85 -11.11 -15.47
N GLY A 32 -1.08 -10.16 -16.01
CA GLY A 32 -0.50 -9.06 -15.24
C GLY A 32 0.93 -9.34 -14.77
N GLY A 33 1.27 -8.85 -13.57
CA GLY A 33 2.61 -8.91 -13.01
C GLY A 33 2.66 -8.28 -11.62
N PHE A 34 3.86 -8.19 -11.06
CA PHE A 34 4.07 -7.48 -9.80
C PHE A 34 3.56 -6.04 -9.90
N LYS A 35 2.81 -5.60 -8.88
CA LYS A 35 2.33 -4.22 -8.75
C LYS A 35 3.04 -3.60 -7.56
N GLU A 36 3.75 -2.52 -7.81
CA GLU A 36 4.51 -1.81 -6.76
C GLU A 36 3.59 -1.14 -5.74
N VAL A 37 2.39 -0.72 -6.19
CA VAL A 37 1.37 -0.06 -5.38
C VAL A 37 0.00 -0.61 -5.74
N TYR A 38 -0.85 -0.87 -4.74
CA TYR A 38 -2.27 -1.18 -4.93
C TYR A 38 -3.13 -0.02 -4.45
N ASP A 39 -4.00 0.44 -5.32
CA ASP A 39 -5.08 1.37 -5.02
C ASP A 39 -6.27 0.67 -4.33
N ASP A 40 -7.16 1.49 -3.78
CA ASP A 40 -8.47 1.09 -3.29
C ASP A 40 -9.52 1.23 -4.41
N ALA A 41 -9.70 0.17 -5.20
CA ALA A 41 -10.53 0.20 -6.40
C ALA A 41 -12.02 0.48 -6.13
N GLY A 42 -12.50 0.23 -4.92
CA GLY A 42 -13.90 0.47 -4.53
C GLY A 42 -14.19 1.90 -4.05
N ALA A 43 -13.16 2.72 -3.84
CA ALA A 43 -13.30 4.05 -3.27
C ALA A 43 -13.81 5.07 -4.31
N ASN A 44 -14.82 5.86 -3.95
CA ASN A 44 -15.21 7.04 -4.72
C ASN A 44 -14.28 8.22 -4.35
N PRO A 45 -13.39 8.68 -5.25
CA PRO A 45 -12.37 9.68 -4.89
C PRO A 45 -12.93 11.00 -4.37
N SER A 46 -14.15 11.38 -4.78
CA SER A 46 -14.78 12.61 -4.30
C SER A 46 -15.23 12.56 -2.84
N GLU A 47 -15.40 11.36 -2.28
CA GLU A 47 -15.85 11.13 -0.90
C GLU A 47 -14.67 10.89 0.06
N ILE A 48 -13.47 10.62 -0.48
CA ILE A 48 -12.29 10.31 0.33
C ILE A 48 -11.74 11.58 0.98
N THR A 49 -11.73 11.56 2.32
CA THR A 49 -11.14 12.62 3.15
C THR A 49 -9.81 12.20 3.75
N LYS A 50 -9.55 10.89 3.84
CA LYS A 50 -8.30 10.33 4.37
C LYS A 50 -7.78 9.20 3.49
N VAL A 51 -6.49 9.22 3.22
CA VAL A 51 -5.76 8.09 2.63
C VAL A 51 -4.87 7.50 3.71
N LEU A 52 -5.08 6.22 4.01
CA LEU A 52 -4.15 5.44 4.81
C LEU A 52 -3.30 4.63 3.84
N PHE A 53 -2.00 4.92 3.76
CA PHE A 53 -1.10 4.09 2.97
C PHE A 53 -0.14 3.33 3.89
N CYS A 54 0.05 2.05 3.60
CA CYS A 54 0.76 1.11 4.46
C CYS A 54 1.47 0.04 3.63
N SER A 55 2.27 -0.80 4.29
CA SER A 55 2.93 -1.95 3.67
C SER A 55 2.68 -3.21 4.50
N GLY A 56 2.63 -4.36 3.82
CA GLY A 56 2.55 -5.67 4.48
C GLY A 56 1.18 -5.95 5.11
N LYS A 57 1.19 -6.75 6.19
CA LYS A 57 -0.04 -7.35 6.73
C LYS A 57 -1.02 -6.35 7.35
N LEU A 58 -0.53 -5.19 7.79
CA LEU A 58 -1.34 -4.17 8.45
C LEU A 58 -2.53 -3.72 7.60
N TYR A 59 -2.40 -3.80 6.26
CA TYR A 59 -3.52 -3.55 5.35
C TYR A 59 -4.79 -4.29 5.74
N PHE A 60 -4.70 -5.58 6.05
CA PHE A 60 -5.87 -6.40 6.34
C PHE A 60 -6.55 -5.98 7.64
N GLU A 61 -5.76 -5.62 8.66
CA GLU A 61 -6.28 -5.11 9.94
C GLU A 61 -6.98 -3.75 9.75
N LEU A 62 -6.42 -2.86 8.92
CA LEU A 62 -7.04 -1.58 8.58
C LEU A 62 -8.34 -1.77 7.79
N GLU A 63 -8.36 -2.70 6.84
CA GLU A 63 -9.52 -2.98 6.00
C GLU A 63 -10.67 -3.62 6.77
N GLU A 64 -10.37 -4.58 7.65
CA GLU A 64 -11.36 -5.16 8.57
C GLU A 64 -11.98 -4.08 9.46
N ARG A 65 -11.15 -3.18 10.00
CA ARG A 65 -11.64 -2.07 10.83
C ARG A 65 -12.48 -1.08 10.05
N ARG A 66 -12.05 -0.70 8.84
CA ARG A 66 -12.80 0.20 7.94
C ARG A 66 -14.20 -0.35 7.65
N LYS A 67 -14.29 -1.65 7.35
CA LYS A 67 -15.57 -2.35 7.13
C LYS A 67 -16.43 -2.38 8.39
N ALA A 68 -15.86 -2.74 9.54
CA ALA A 68 -16.60 -2.77 10.81
C ALA A 68 -17.18 -1.40 11.18
N ASP A 69 -16.45 -0.32 10.89
CA ASP A 69 -16.87 1.05 11.16
C ASP A 69 -17.74 1.66 10.03
N ASN A 70 -18.02 0.92 8.94
CA ASN A 70 -18.76 1.37 7.76
C ASN A 70 -18.25 2.70 7.18
N ARG A 71 -16.92 2.82 7.03
CA ARG A 71 -16.26 4.06 6.61
C ARG A 71 -16.02 4.08 5.09
N ASN A 72 -16.71 4.98 4.40
CA ASN A 72 -16.54 5.20 2.96
C ASN A 72 -15.64 6.40 2.64
N ASP A 73 -15.26 7.19 3.66
CA ASP A 73 -14.43 8.39 3.55
C ASP A 73 -12.92 8.11 3.63
N ILE A 74 -12.54 6.83 3.73
CA ILE A 74 -11.16 6.36 3.86
C ILE A 74 -10.80 5.44 2.70
N ALA A 75 -9.74 5.79 1.96
CA ALA A 75 -9.08 4.88 1.03
C ALA A 75 -7.85 4.24 1.70
N ILE A 76 -7.66 2.93 1.51
CA ILE A 76 -6.49 2.22 2.03
C ILE A 76 -5.61 1.75 0.86
N ILE A 77 -4.40 2.31 0.76
CA ILE A 77 -3.44 2.05 -0.31
C ILE A 77 -2.31 1.16 0.22
N ARG A 78 -1.88 0.18 -0.59
CA ARG A 78 -0.73 -0.68 -0.25
C ARG A 78 0.49 -0.30 -1.06
N LEU A 79 1.59 -0.01 -0.38
CA LEU A 79 2.91 0.17 -0.96
C LEU A 79 3.69 -1.14 -0.82
N GLU A 80 3.73 -1.94 -1.88
CA GLU A 80 4.35 -3.27 -1.89
C GLU A 80 5.86 -3.20 -2.21
N GLN A 81 6.28 -2.18 -2.97
CA GLN A 81 7.68 -1.91 -3.26
C GLN A 81 8.15 -0.65 -2.53
N LEU A 82 8.92 -0.82 -1.45
CA LEU A 82 9.55 0.28 -0.74
C LEU A 82 10.79 0.82 -1.49
N TYR A 83 11.53 -0.04 -2.20
CA TYR A 83 12.72 0.36 -2.95
C TYR A 83 12.88 -0.46 -4.24
N PRO A 84 13.17 0.17 -5.40
CA PRO A 84 13.16 1.62 -5.62
C PRO A 84 11.73 2.19 -5.48
N LEU A 85 11.60 3.46 -5.05
CA LEU A 85 10.29 4.05 -4.80
C LEU A 85 9.48 4.19 -6.11
N PRO A 86 8.23 3.72 -6.14
CA PRO A 86 7.35 3.83 -7.31
C PRO A 86 6.69 5.22 -7.37
N GLN A 87 7.50 6.27 -7.57
CA GLN A 87 7.05 7.66 -7.46
C GLN A 87 5.91 7.98 -8.43
N ALA A 88 5.98 7.53 -9.68
CA ALA A 88 4.95 7.80 -10.69
C ALA A 88 3.57 7.21 -10.31
N GLN A 89 3.56 5.99 -9.78
CA GLN A 89 2.34 5.33 -9.30
C GLN A 89 1.77 6.06 -8.08
N LEU A 90 2.64 6.46 -7.16
CA LEU A 90 2.25 7.21 -5.96
C LEU A 90 1.70 8.60 -6.30
N ASP A 91 2.33 9.32 -7.24
CA ASP A 91 1.87 10.62 -7.72
C ASP A 91 0.49 10.52 -8.37
N THR A 92 0.27 9.50 -9.20
CA THR A 92 -1.04 9.24 -9.83
C THR A 92 -2.13 9.05 -8.77
N LEU A 93 -1.84 8.33 -7.69
CA LEU A 93 -2.79 8.13 -6.58
C LEU A 93 -2.97 9.39 -5.75
N TYR A 94 -1.90 10.16 -5.55
CA TYR A 94 -1.96 11.44 -4.86
C TYR A 94 -2.85 12.45 -5.60
N GLU A 95 -2.74 12.50 -6.94
CA GLU A 95 -3.63 13.29 -7.79
C GLU A 95 -5.08 12.78 -7.72
N LYS A 96 -5.29 11.46 -7.76
CA LYS A 96 -6.61 10.83 -7.64
C LYS A 96 -7.31 11.23 -6.33
N TYR A 97 -6.58 11.24 -5.21
CA TYR A 97 -7.10 11.57 -3.88
C TYR A 97 -6.59 12.92 -3.38
N ASN A 98 -6.54 13.94 -4.26
CA ASN A 98 -5.93 15.25 -3.97
C ASN A 98 -6.62 16.06 -2.86
N LYS A 99 -7.86 15.71 -2.48
CA LYS A 99 -8.62 16.35 -1.39
C LYS A 99 -8.37 15.69 -0.03
N ALA A 100 -7.72 14.53 -0.01
CA ALA A 100 -7.57 13.73 1.19
C ALA A 100 -6.29 14.08 1.94
N ILE A 101 -6.32 13.89 3.26
CA ILE A 101 -5.10 13.91 4.09
C ILE A 101 -4.48 12.52 4.05
N TRP A 102 -3.20 12.46 3.74
CA TRP A 102 -2.45 11.21 3.64
C TRP A 102 -1.79 10.87 4.98
N TYR A 103 -1.80 9.59 5.34
CA TYR A 103 -1.17 9.08 6.55
C TYR A 103 -0.39 7.81 6.22
N TRP A 104 0.89 7.79 6.58
CA TRP A 104 1.64 6.54 6.62
C TRP A 104 1.27 5.78 7.89
N VAL A 105 0.85 4.53 7.73
CA VAL A 105 0.49 3.66 8.84
C VAL A 105 1.39 2.44 8.83
N GLN A 106 2.01 2.13 9.97
CA GLN A 106 2.88 0.97 10.13
C GLN A 106 2.69 0.34 11.52
N GLU A 107 2.99 -0.95 11.62
CA GLU A 107 2.96 -1.69 12.89
C GLU A 107 4.27 -1.54 13.66
N GLU A 108 5.35 -1.26 12.93
CA GLU A 108 6.67 -1.07 13.47
C GLU A 108 6.75 0.22 14.31
N PRO A 109 7.57 0.23 15.39
CA PRO A 109 7.85 1.45 16.15
C PRO A 109 8.31 2.61 15.26
N LEU A 110 8.13 3.85 15.74
CA LEU A 110 8.45 5.08 14.99
C LEU A 110 9.89 5.12 14.45
N ASN A 111 10.84 4.52 15.16
CA ASN A 111 12.25 4.44 14.78
C ASN A 111 12.61 3.20 13.93
N MET A 112 11.61 2.43 13.50
CA MET A 112 11.71 1.24 12.67
C MET A 112 10.75 1.34 11.48
N GLY A 113 10.70 0.28 10.66
CA GLY A 113 9.84 0.25 9.48
C GLY A 113 10.30 1.23 8.40
N ALA A 114 9.36 1.64 7.55
CA ALA A 114 9.67 2.49 6.40
C ALA A 114 9.47 3.99 6.68
N ALA A 115 8.87 4.39 7.80
CA ALA A 115 8.49 5.79 8.06
C ALA A 115 9.62 6.78 7.83
N ALA A 116 10.81 6.54 8.41
CA ALA A 116 11.96 7.43 8.26
C ALA A 116 12.46 7.50 6.81
N PHE A 117 12.51 6.35 6.12
CA PHE A 117 12.90 6.29 4.71
C PHE A 117 11.91 7.05 3.82
N LEU A 118 10.61 6.84 4.00
CA LEU A 118 9.57 7.49 3.21
C LEU A 118 9.57 9.00 3.42
N ARG A 119 9.71 9.48 4.67
CA ARG A 119 9.79 10.92 4.98
C ARG A 119 10.96 11.62 4.30
N MET A 120 12.05 10.91 4.04
CA MET A 120 13.24 11.49 3.39
C MET A 120 13.16 11.45 1.87
N ASN A 121 12.40 10.52 1.29
CA ASN A 121 12.49 10.20 -0.14
C ASN A 121 11.19 10.44 -0.93
N LEU A 122 10.04 10.57 -0.27
CA LEU A 122 8.81 10.99 -0.94
C LEU A 122 8.84 12.50 -1.18
N GLN A 123 8.59 12.90 -2.41
CA GLN A 123 8.70 14.31 -2.84
C GLN A 123 7.36 15.03 -2.80
N ASN A 124 6.31 14.39 -3.31
CA ASN A 124 5.02 15.05 -3.57
C ASN A 124 3.93 14.69 -2.56
N ILE A 125 4.18 13.71 -1.68
CA ILE A 125 3.21 13.24 -0.70
C ILE A 125 3.64 13.72 0.68
N ASN A 126 2.84 14.62 1.25
CA ASN A 126 3.00 15.04 2.64
C ASN A 126 2.07 14.22 3.54
N PHE A 127 2.64 13.53 4.53
CA PHE A 127 1.95 12.59 5.43
C PHE A 127 2.55 12.57 6.84
#